data_AF-A0A453DZ28-F1
#
_entry.id   AF-A0A453DZ28-F1
#
_cell.length_a   1.000
_cell.length_b   1.000
_cell.length_c   1.000
_cell.angle_alpha   90.00
_cell.angle_beta   90.00
_cell.angle_gamma   90.00
#
_symmetry.space_group_name_H-M   'P 1'
#
loop_
_entity.id
_entity.type
_entity.pdbx_description
1 polymer ?
#
loop_
_entity_poly.entity_id
_entity_poly.type
_entity_poly.pdbx_seq_one_letter_code
_entity_poly.pdbx_strand_id
1 'polypeptide(L)'
;MTLHVFHRVCLACPWSLSAVRLQMAENNGQLPTHGNVLSLFVVADDSYDFPEEVSLRTEIEKHMVTRFSVLELHVETLGHVFGAFAFHILGMDRISTAMQSLKVILLRSEDDEACPQNCPCEEPSNWRCQTISLTNLEKVKIEDFQGEGHELDFLKLVFRCAPMLKTMPVRLSDEVTASSDDCCKNIASEFVSI
;
A
#
# COMPACT_ATOMS: atom_id res chain seq x y z
N MET A 1 -14.77 -3.79 16.79
CA MET A 1 -15.04 -2.38 17.15
C MET A 1 -14.46 -1.55 16.02
N THR A 2 -15.30 -0.96 15.17
CA THR A 2 -14.87 -0.21 13.99
C THR A 2 -14.63 1.22 14.43
N LEU A 3 -13.37 1.65 14.47
CA LEU A 3 -13.03 3.06 14.67
C LEU A 3 -12.88 3.70 13.28
N HIS A 4 -13.70 4.71 13.00
CA HIS A 4 -13.47 5.63 11.89
C HIS A 4 -12.53 6.71 12.41
N VAL A 5 -11.32 6.77 11.83
CA VAL A 5 -10.26 7.67 12.28
C VAL A 5 -9.96 8.57 11.11
N PHE A 6 -10.57 9.76 11.06
CA PHE A 6 -10.23 10.76 10.06
C PHE A 6 -9.07 11.59 10.58
N HIS A 7 -7.83 11.14 10.36
CA HIS A 7 -6.64 11.89 10.76
C HIS A 7 -5.60 11.94 9.62
N ARG A 8 -5.05 13.14 9.42
CA ARG A 8 -4.02 13.42 8.42
C ARG A 8 -2.73 12.64 8.72
N VAL A 9 -2.02 12.27 7.66
CA VAL A 9 -0.91 11.30 7.71
C VAL A 9 0.45 11.96 7.53
N CYS A 10 0.54 13.02 6.73
CA CYS A 10 1.81 13.68 6.46
C CYS A 10 1.59 15.16 6.11
N LEU A 11 2.50 16.02 6.57
CA LEU A 11 2.49 17.48 6.33
C LEU A 11 2.55 17.89 4.85
N ALA A 12 2.99 16.98 3.97
CA ALA A 12 3.32 17.32 2.58
C ALA A 12 2.64 16.46 1.51
N CYS A 13 2.01 15.32 1.82
CA CYS A 13 1.40 14.47 0.79
C CYS A 13 -0.14 14.51 0.86
N PRO A 14 -0.86 14.31 -0.25
CA PRO A 14 -2.33 14.35 -0.28
C PRO A 14 -2.99 13.16 0.45
N TRP A 15 -2.22 12.25 1.05
CA TRP A 15 -2.77 11.04 1.66
C TRP A 15 -3.30 11.28 3.08
N SER A 16 -4.53 10.83 3.33
CA SER A 16 -5.21 10.86 4.62
C SER A 16 -5.60 9.45 5.07
N LEU A 17 -5.40 9.12 6.34
CA LEU A 17 -5.77 7.84 6.92
C LEU A 17 -7.20 8.01 7.41
N SER A 18 -8.12 7.25 6.84
CA SER A 18 -9.56 7.31 7.13
C SER A 18 -10.01 6.26 8.15
N ALA A 19 -9.27 5.15 8.25
CA ALA A 19 -9.47 4.16 9.30
C ALA A 19 -8.24 3.25 9.48
N VAL A 20 -8.10 2.74 10.71
CA VAL A 20 -7.17 1.66 11.05
C VAL A 20 -7.97 0.55 11.70
N ARG A 21 -7.81 -0.69 11.23
CA ARG A 21 -8.53 -1.85 11.76
C ARG A 21 -7.56 -2.98 12.04
N LEU A 22 -7.60 -3.53 13.25
CA LEU A 22 -6.92 -4.77 13.58
C LEU A 22 -7.94 -5.89 13.72
N GLN A 23 -7.88 -6.86 12.82
CA GLN A 23 -8.74 -8.04 12.83
C GLN A 23 -7.96 -9.23 13.39
N MET A 24 -8.59 -9.90 14.35
CA MET A 24 -8.04 -11.08 14.99
C MET A 24 -8.40 -12.32 14.18
N ALA A 25 -7.48 -13.26 14.03
CA ALA A 25 -7.83 -14.56 13.46
C ALA A 25 -8.87 -15.25 14.37
N GLU A 26 -10.02 -15.63 13.82
CA GLU A 26 -11.04 -16.36 14.58
C GLU A 26 -10.49 -17.70 15.03
N ASN A 27 -10.44 -17.90 16.35
CA ASN A 27 -9.93 -19.12 16.94
C ASN A 27 -11.06 -20.18 17.01
N ASN A 28 -11.47 -20.72 15.86
CA ASN A 28 -12.52 -21.74 15.76
C ASN A 28 -12.03 -23.15 16.16
N GLY A 29 -11.10 -23.26 17.11
CA GLY A 29 -10.55 -24.55 17.58
C GLY A 29 -9.55 -25.22 16.62
N GLN A 30 -9.28 -24.62 15.46
CA GLN A 30 -8.16 -24.95 14.58
C GLN A 30 -7.10 -23.84 14.67
N LEU A 31 -5.82 -24.25 14.62
CA LEU A 31 -4.66 -23.35 14.62
C LEU A 31 -4.87 -22.26 13.55
N PRO A 32 -4.79 -20.96 13.90
CA PRO A 32 -5.04 -19.89 12.92
C PRO A 32 -4.05 -20.04 11.76
N THR A 33 -4.56 -20.33 10.57
CA THR A 33 -3.77 -20.52 9.35
C THR A 33 -3.20 -19.21 8.81
N HIS A 34 -3.71 -18.08 9.30
CA HIS A 34 -3.30 -16.73 8.98
C HIS A 34 -3.21 -15.91 10.28
N GLY A 35 -2.13 -15.15 10.47
CA GLY A 35 -2.00 -14.28 11.64
C GLY A 35 -2.92 -13.06 11.56
N ASN A 36 -2.94 -12.25 12.62
CA ASN A 36 -3.82 -11.08 12.70
C ASN A 36 -3.55 -10.11 11.53
N VAL A 37 -4.61 -9.41 11.11
CA VAL A 37 -4.62 -8.54 9.92
C VAL A 37 -4.76 -7.10 10.37
N LEU A 38 -3.79 -6.26 10.01
CA LEU A 38 -3.86 -4.81 10.17
C LEU A 38 -4.27 -4.21 8.82
N SER A 39 -5.47 -3.65 8.74
CA SER A 39 -5.98 -2.98 7.55
C SER A 39 -5.91 -1.45 7.74
N LEU A 40 -5.24 -0.77 6.82
CA LEU A 40 -5.17 0.69 6.75
C LEU A 40 -6.03 1.16 5.57
N PHE A 41 -6.92 2.10 5.82
CA PHE A 41 -7.77 2.73 4.82
C PHE A 41 -7.26 4.14 4.59
N VAL A 42 -6.85 4.42 3.37
CA VAL A 42 -6.14 5.64 3.00
C VAL A 42 -6.83 6.22 1.78
N VAL A 43 -7.06 7.53 1.81
CA VAL A 43 -7.75 8.27 0.75
C VAL A 43 -6.88 9.46 0.37
N ALA A 44 -6.70 9.70 -0.92
CA ALA A 44 -6.11 10.94 -1.40
C ALA A 44 -7.10 12.10 -1.19
N ASP A 45 -6.61 13.25 -0.78
CA ASP A 45 -7.38 14.45 -0.48
C ASP A 45 -6.68 15.65 -1.09
N ASP A 46 -7.36 16.30 -2.05
CA ASP A 46 -6.90 17.51 -2.73
C ASP A 46 -7.14 18.78 -1.90
N SER A 47 -7.82 18.68 -0.75
CA SER A 47 -8.16 19.84 0.07
C SER A 47 -6.97 20.35 0.89
N TYR A 48 -6.80 21.69 0.88
CA TYR A 48 -5.77 22.40 1.63
C TYR A 48 -6.18 22.76 3.08
N ASP A 49 -7.38 22.33 3.52
CA ASP A 49 -7.90 22.64 4.85
C ASP A 49 -7.44 21.59 5.85
N PHE A 50 -6.45 21.96 6.67
CA PHE A 50 -5.72 21.01 7.50
C PHE A 50 -6.25 21.00 8.94
N PRO A 51 -6.87 19.90 9.40
CA PRO A 51 -7.05 19.67 10.83
C PRO A 51 -5.70 19.39 11.52
N GLU A 52 -5.71 19.53 12.85
CA GLU A 52 -4.56 19.44 13.77
C GLU A 52 -3.65 18.22 13.49
N GLU A 53 -2.33 18.43 13.53
CA GLU A 53 -1.32 17.47 13.11
C GLU A 53 -1.17 16.33 14.13
N VAL A 54 -1.48 15.09 13.71
CA VAL A 54 -1.16 13.87 14.48
C VAL A 54 -0.23 13.02 13.63
N SER A 55 0.87 12.56 14.21
CA SER A 55 1.81 11.67 13.51
C SER A 55 1.13 10.37 13.10
N LEU A 56 1.12 10.08 11.79
CA LEU A 56 0.68 8.80 11.21
C LEU A 56 1.17 7.60 12.01
N ARG A 57 2.47 7.59 12.31
CA ARG A 57 3.11 6.50 13.05
C ARG A 57 2.39 6.29 14.37
N THR A 58 2.18 7.36 15.14
CA THR A 58 1.50 7.31 16.43
C THR A 58 0.08 6.75 16.29
N GLU A 59 -0.65 7.15 15.25
CA GLU A 59 -2.04 6.72 15.06
C GLU A 59 -2.16 5.23 14.70
N ILE A 60 -1.29 4.74 13.81
CA ILE A 60 -1.21 3.31 13.49
C ILE A 60 -0.80 2.52 14.73
N GLU A 61 0.21 3.00 15.47
CA GLU A 61 0.76 2.30 16.63
C GLU A 61 -0.24 2.13 17.78
N LYS A 62 -1.18 3.08 17.98
CA LYS A 62 -2.29 2.94 18.94
C LYS A 62 -3.14 1.71 18.69
N HIS A 63 -3.27 1.29 17.43
CA HIS A 63 -4.10 0.16 17.02
C HIS A 63 -3.33 -1.17 16.99
N MET A 64 -2.00 -1.14 17.04
CA MET A 64 -1.13 -2.32 17.13
C MET A 64 -1.08 -2.91 18.55
N VAL A 65 -2.25 -3.14 19.15
CA VAL A 65 -2.39 -3.67 20.52
C VAL A 65 -1.98 -5.14 20.65
N THR A 66 -1.82 -5.84 19.53
CA THR A 66 -1.29 -7.20 19.45
C THR A 66 -0.47 -7.39 18.17
N ARG A 67 0.27 -8.49 18.11
CA ARG A 67 1.11 -8.84 16.94
C ARG A 67 0.21 -9.13 15.74
N PHE A 68 0.58 -8.63 14.58
CA PHE A 68 -0.03 -8.93 13.29
C PHE A 68 1.03 -9.51 12.36
N SER A 69 0.58 -10.15 11.28
CA SER A 69 1.48 -10.67 10.24
C SER A 69 1.02 -10.30 8.84
N VAL A 70 -0.19 -9.78 8.69
CA VAL A 70 -0.75 -9.34 7.41
C VAL A 70 -1.03 -7.85 7.48
N LEU A 71 -0.47 -7.07 6.56
CA LEU A 71 -0.82 -5.68 6.32
C LEU A 71 -1.71 -5.60 5.09
N GLU A 72 -2.88 -4.98 5.21
CA GLU A 72 -3.73 -4.62 4.08
C GLU A 72 -3.74 -3.10 3.92
N LEU A 73 -3.40 -2.62 2.73
CA LEU A 73 -3.49 -1.22 2.35
C LEU A 73 -4.64 -1.08 1.36
N HIS A 74 -5.72 -0.43 1.80
CA HIS A 74 -6.80 0.02 0.95
C HIS A 74 -6.51 1.47 0.59
N VAL A 75 -6.18 1.72 -0.68
CA VAL A 75 -5.71 3.03 -1.14
C VAL A 75 -6.67 3.55 -2.18
N GLU A 76 -7.47 4.54 -1.83
CA GLU A 76 -8.31 5.28 -2.75
C GLU A 76 -7.48 6.41 -3.36
N THR A 77 -7.04 6.20 -4.61
CA THR A 77 -5.94 6.99 -5.17
C THR A 77 -6.38 8.32 -5.73
N LEU A 78 -7.59 8.42 -6.28
CA LEU A 78 -8.09 9.60 -6.99
C LEU A 78 -7.04 10.11 -8.00
N GLY A 79 -6.47 9.17 -8.78
CA GLY A 79 -5.39 9.41 -9.74
C GLY A 79 -4.00 9.78 -9.20
N HIS A 80 -3.79 9.90 -7.87
CA HIS A 80 -2.49 10.22 -7.27
C HIS A 80 -1.51 9.04 -7.22
N VAL A 81 -0.21 9.36 -7.26
CA VAL A 81 0.86 8.38 -7.08
C VAL A 81 0.94 7.93 -5.62
N PHE A 82 0.79 6.63 -5.36
CA PHE A 82 0.79 6.08 -4.00
C PHE A 82 2.14 5.52 -3.54
N GLY A 83 3.10 5.33 -4.45
CA GLY A 83 4.34 4.61 -4.17
C GLY A 83 5.18 5.20 -3.04
N ALA A 84 5.30 6.53 -2.98
CA ALA A 84 6.03 7.22 -1.90
C ALA A 84 5.36 7.04 -0.53
N PHE A 85 4.02 7.11 -0.50
CA PHE A 85 3.24 6.85 0.69
C PHE A 85 3.38 5.41 1.17
N ALA A 86 3.24 4.43 0.26
CA ALA A 86 3.42 3.03 0.60
C ALA A 86 4.84 2.75 1.09
N PHE A 87 5.86 3.35 0.47
CA PHE A 87 7.24 3.29 0.95
C PHE A 87 7.37 3.78 2.39
N HIS A 88 6.73 4.91 2.75
CA HIS A 88 6.77 5.45 4.10
C HIS A 88 6.15 4.48 5.14
N ILE A 89 5.00 3.89 4.82
CA ILE A 89 4.33 2.89 5.68
C ILE A 89 5.20 1.64 5.83
N LEU A 90 5.69 1.10 4.72
CA LEU A 90 6.51 -0.11 4.69
C LEU A 90 7.89 0.10 5.33
N GLY A 91 8.38 1.33 5.38
CA GLY A 91 9.62 1.70 6.05
C GLY A 91 9.51 1.78 7.58
N MET A 92 8.32 1.72 8.16
CA MET A 92 8.17 1.77 9.62
C MET A 92 8.65 0.47 10.27
N ASP A 93 9.62 0.55 11.19
CA ASP A 93 10.24 -0.61 11.85
C ASP A 93 9.24 -1.64 12.41
N ARG A 94 8.18 -1.16 13.06
CA ARG A 94 7.14 -2.03 13.65
C ARG A 94 6.31 -2.74 12.58
N ILE A 95 6.11 -2.10 11.43
CA ILE A 95 5.39 -2.70 10.30
C ILE A 95 6.29 -3.68 9.58
N SER A 96 7.45 -3.22 9.12
CA SER A 96 8.39 -3.99 8.31
C SER A 96 8.86 -5.27 9.00
N THR A 97 9.07 -5.23 10.32
CA THR A 97 9.52 -6.39 11.09
C THR A 97 8.41 -7.39 11.38
N ALA A 98 7.16 -6.94 11.52
CA ALA A 98 6.03 -7.82 11.87
C ALA A 98 5.40 -8.47 10.64
N MET A 99 5.37 -7.76 9.51
CA MET A 99 4.66 -8.15 8.31
C MET A 99 5.33 -9.32 7.60
N GLN A 100 4.53 -10.36 7.33
CA GLN A 100 4.88 -11.49 6.49
C GLN A 100 4.09 -11.51 5.17
N SER A 101 2.95 -10.81 5.14
CA SER A 101 2.09 -10.68 3.97
C SER A 101 1.65 -9.25 3.79
N LEU A 102 1.80 -8.72 2.57
CA LEU A 102 1.28 -7.43 2.15
C LEU A 102 0.15 -7.64 1.15
N LYS A 103 -0.98 -6.98 1.37
CA LYS A 103 -2.05 -6.86 0.38
C LYS A 103 -2.27 -5.38 0.08
N VAL A 104 -2.18 -4.99 -1.19
CA VAL A 104 -2.50 -3.64 -1.66
C VAL A 104 -3.75 -3.73 -2.52
N ILE A 105 -4.73 -2.89 -2.23
CA ILE A 105 -6.01 -2.82 -2.92
C ILE A 105 -6.17 -1.38 -3.37
N LEU A 106 -6.10 -1.16 -4.68
CA LEU A 106 -6.16 0.16 -5.29
C LEU A 106 -7.61 0.46 -5.67
N LEU A 107 -8.21 1.43 -5.00
CA LEU A 107 -9.59 1.86 -5.25
C LEU A 107 -9.55 3.09 -6.15
N ARG A 108 -10.22 3.02 -7.29
CA ARG A 108 -10.26 4.09 -8.30
C ARG A 108 -11.70 4.33 -8.76
N SER A 109 -11.95 5.54 -9.23
CA SER A 109 -13.17 5.88 -9.97
C SER A 109 -12.88 6.07 -11.46
N GLU A 110 -13.89 5.88 -12.32
CA GLU A 110 -13.78 6.12 -13.76
C GLU A 110 -13.50 7.60 -14.09
N ASP A 111 -13.80 8.49 -13.15
CA ASP A 111 -13.64 9.94 -13.26
C ASP A 111 -12.31 10.44 -12.64
N ASP A 112 -11.43 9.54 -12.20
CA ASP A 112 -10.13 9.91 -11.62
C ASP A 112 -9.27 10.65 -12.65
N GLU A 113 -8.97 11.93 -12.39
CA GLU A 113 -8.02 12.68 -13.19
C GLU A 113 -6.58 12.27 -12.87
N ALA A 114 -5.69 12.28 -13.87
CA ALA A 114 -4.29 11.98 -13.66
C ALA A 114 -3.66 12.95 -12.63
N CYS A 115 -2.75 12.43 -11.81
CA CYS A 115 -2.07 13.20 -10.77
C CYS A 115 -1.53 14.55 -11.32
N PRO A 116 -1.84 15.68 -10.66
CA PRO A 116 -1.35 16.99 -11.09
C PRO A 116 0.18 17.07 -11.16
N GLN A 117 0.68 17.89 -12.10
CA GLN A 117 2.11 18.19 -12.19
C GLN A 117 2.60 18.85 -10.89
N ASN A 118 3.78 18.42 -10.40
CA ASN A 118 4.35 18.87 -9.12
C ASN A 118 3.48 18.54 -7.89
N CYS A 119 2.60 17.53 -7.98
CA CYS A 119 1.91 17.02 -6.80
C CYS A 119 2.93 16.46 -5.80
N PRO A 120 2.83 16.80 -4.51
CA PRO A 120 3.78 16.31 -3.53
C PRO A 120 3.51 14.85 -3.10
N CYS A 121 2.57 14.14 -3.74
CA CYS A 121 2.35 12.71 -3.54
C CYS A 121 3.56 11.85 -3.89
N GLU A 122 4.48 12.36 -4.72
CA GLU A 122 5.72 11.68 -5.04
C GLU A 122 6.81 11.89 -4.00
N GLU A 123 6.63 12.79 -3.03
CA GLU A 123 7.64 13.05 -2.00
C GLU A 123 7.66 11.95 -0.91
N PRO A 124 8.85 11.45 -0.50
CA PRO A 124 10.17 11.87 -0.99
C PRO A 124 10.45 11.32 -2.39
N SER A 125 10.78 12.18 -3.36
CA SER A 125 10.89 11.83 -4.79
C SER A 125 11.92 10.72 -5.11
N ASN A 126 12.86 10.49 -4.20
CA ASN A 126 13.86 9.43 -4.31
C ASN A 126 13.39 8.04 -3.80
N TRP A 127 12.14 7.86 -3.36
CA TRP A 127 11.61 6.59 -2.83
C TRP A 127 11.88 5.39 -3.77
N ARG A 128 11.86 5.62 -5.08
CA ARG A 128 12.17 4.63 -6.14
C ARG A 128 13.57 4.03 -6.01
N CYS A 129 14.51 4.79 -5.47
CA CYS A 129 15.93 4.41 -5.30
C CYS A 129 16.29 4.05 -3.86
N GLN A 130 15.45 4.40 -2.88
CA GLN A 130 15.71 4.10 -1.47
C GLN A 130 15.50 2.62 -1.14
N THR A 131 16.17 2.14 -0.10
CA THR A 131 16.05 0.75 0.35
C THR A 131 15.42 0.72 1.74
N ILE A 132 14.48 -0.19 1.93
CA ILE A 132 13.87 -0.53 3.22
C ILE A 132 14.07 -2.02 3.51
N SER A 133 14.01 -2.41 4.78
CA SER A 133 14.22 -3.79 5.19
C SER A 133 12.89 -4.54 5.30
N LEU A 134 12.50 -5.28 4.25
CA LEU A 134 11.30 -6.13 4.25
C LEU A 134 11.68 -7.62 4.40
N THR A 135 12.57 -7.91 5.34
CA THR A 135 13.22 -9.24 5.48
C THR A 135 12.28 -10.38 5.79
N ASN A 136 11.13 -10.11 6.41
CA ASN A 136 10.13 -11.12 6.77
C ASN A 136 8.99 -11.23 5.75
N LEU A 137 8.94 -10.35 4.74
CA LEU A 137 7.86 -10.31 3.77
C LEU A 137 7.98 -11.50 2.80
N GLU A 138 7.02 -12.42 2.87
CA GLU A 138 6.99 -13.62 2.04
C GLU A 138 5.96 -13.56 0.92
N LYS A 139 4.88 -12.80 1.11
CA LYS A 139 3.74 -12.77 0.19
C LYS A 139 3.30 -11.35 -0.08
N VAL A 140 3.12 -11.01 -1.34
CA VAL A 140 2.55 -9.74 -1.77
C VAL A 140 1.35 -10.03 -2.66
N LYS A 141 0.23 -9.35 -2.47
CA LYS A 141 -0.90 -9.39 -3.39
C LYS A 141 -1.29 -7.97 -3.74
N ILE A 142 -1.48 -7.71 -5.03
CA ILE A 142 -1.96 -6.42 -5.50
C ILE A 142 -3.25 -6.65 -6.28
N GLU A 143 -4.29 -5.91 -5.93
CA GLU A 143 -5.58 -5.91 -6.60
C GLU A 143 -5.80 -4.58 -7.31
N ASP A 144 -6.53 -4.64 -8.42
CA ASP A 144 -6.85 -3.49 -9.27
C ASP A 144 -5.59 -2.78 -9.80
N PHE A 145 -4.67 -3.53 -10.38
CA PHE A 145 -3.45 -3.00 -10.97
C PHE A 145 -3.70 -2.50 -12.40
N GLN A 146 -3.34 -1.25 -12.71
CA GLN A 146 -3.47 -0.69 -14.06
C GLN A 146 -2.15 -0.76 -14.85
N GLY A 147 -1.02 -0.93 -14.17
CA GLY A 147 0.29 -1.01 -14.81
C GLY A 147 0.90 0.34 -15.15
N GLU A 148 0.48 1.39 -14.44
CA GLU A 148 1.11 2.71 -14.57
C GLU A 148 2.55 2.67 -14.06
N GLY A 149 3.38 3.61 -14.54
CA GLY A 149 4.81 3.64 -14.23
C GLY A 149 5.11 3.62 -12.73
N HIS A 150 4.35 4.38 -11.93
CA HIS A 150 4.54 4.42 -10.47
C HIS A 150 4.14 3.11 -9.77
N GLU A 151 3.19 2.37 -10.32
CA GLU A 151 2.80 1.06 -9.77
C GLU A 151 3.88 0.03 -10.05
N LEU A 152 4.46 0.05 -11.25
CA LEU A 152 5.61 -0.78 -11.62
C LEU A 152 6.82 -0.46 -10.75
N ASP A 153 7.08 0.82 -10.49
CA ASP A 153 8.16 1.25 -9.59
C ASP A 153 7.95 0.75 -8.16
N PHE A 154 6.69 0.70 -7.69
CA PHE A 154 6.36 0.09 -6.42
C PHE A 154 6.65 -1.43 -6.40
N LEU A 155 6.35 -2.16 -7.49
CA LEU A 155 6.74 -3.57 -7.59
C LEU A 155 8.26 -3.73 -7.50
N LYS A 156 9.02 -2.94 -8.26
CA LYS A 156 10.49 -2.96 -8.27
C LYS A 156 11.07 -2.69 -6.89
N LEU A 157 10.51 -1.71 -6.17
CA LEU A 157 10.88 -1.42 -4.79
C LEU A 157 10.69 -2.65 -3.89
N VAL A 158 9.52 -3.28 -3.94
CA VAL A 158 9.20 -4.46 -3.11
C VAL A 158 10.14 -5.62 -3.44
N PHE A 159 10.36 -5.91 -4.72
CA PHE A 159 11.31 -6.96 -5.15
C PHE A 159 12.72 -6.72 -4.63
N ARG A 160 13.21 -5.48 -4.72
CA ARG A 160 14.54 -5.12 -4.23
C ARG A 160 14.65 -5.25 -2.71
N CYS A 161 13.59 -4.94 -1.98
CA CYS A 161 13.62 -4.80 -0.52
C CYS A 161 13.20 -6.06 0.25
N ALA A 162 12.58 -7.04 -0.42
CA ALA A 162 12.00 -8.24 0.19
C ALA A 162 12.74 -9.53 -0.23
N PRO A 163 13.89 -9.86 0.38
CA PRO A 163 14.72 -11.01 -0.03
C PRO A 163 14.04 -12.38 0.17
N MET A 164 13.02 -12.47 1.03
CA MET A 164 12.30 -13.72 1.33
C MET A 164 10.96 -13.83 0.58
N LEU A 165 10.71 -12.95 -0.40
CA LEU A 165 9.47 -12.94 -1.16
C LEU A 165 9.32 -14.24 -1.97
N LYS A 166 8.23 -14.97 -1.70
CA LYS A 166 7.89 -16.25 -2.35
C LYS A 166 6.88 -16.07 -3.46
N THR A 167 5.91 -15.17 -3.29
CA THR A 167 4.80 -14.98 -4.24
C THR A 167 4.41 -13.51 -4.33
N MET A 168 4.13 -13.04 -5.55
CA MET A 168 3.61 -11.69 -5.81
C MET A 168 2.50 -11.69 -6.86
N PRO A 169 1.32 -12.31 -6.59
CA PRO A 169 0.17 -12.18 -7.48
C PRO A 169 -0.28 -10.72 -7.66
N VAL A 170 -0.39 -10.31 -8.92
CA VAL A 170 -0.94 -9.02 -9.34
C VAL A 170 -2.21 -9.30 -10.14
N ARG A 171 -3.34 -8.71 -9.72
CA ARG A 171 -4.62 -8.78 -10.45
C ARG A 171 -4.82 -7.46 -11.18
N LEU A 172 -4.99 -7.54 -12.50
CA LEU A 172 -5.26 -6.37 -13.34
C LEU A 172 -6.67 -5.84 -13.07
N SER A 173 -6.86 -4.53 -13.27
CA SER A 173 -8.20 -3.93 -13.27
C SER A 173 -9.02 -4.41 -14.48
N ASP A 174 -10.34 -4.43 -14.33
CA ASP A 174 -11.25 -4.89 -15.39
C ASP A 174 -11.11 -4.06 -16.69
N GLU A 175 -10.82 -2.76 -16.57
CA GLU A 175 -10.54 -1.84 -17.69
C GLU A 175 -9.37 -2.30 -18.57
N VAL A 176 -8.27 -2.73 -17.93
CA VAL A 176 -7.08 -3.21 -18.62
C VAL A 176 -7.34 -4.56 -19.28
N THR A 177 -8.12 -5.44 -18.62
CA THR A 177 -8.45 -6.75 -19.19
C THR A 177 -9.28 -6.65 -20.47
N ALA A 178 -10.11 -5.60 -20.61
CA ALA A 178 -10.91 -5.34 -21.81
C ALA A 178 -10.10 -4.79 -23.01
N SER A 179 -8.89 -4.26 -22.75
CA SER A 179 -8.03 -3.57 -23.74
C SER A 179 -6.84 -4.42 -24.24
N SER A 180 -6.72 -5.67 -23.77
CA SER A 180 -5.45 -6.41 -23.72
C SER A 180 -4.87 -6.86 -25.07
N ASP A 181 -3.75 -6.22 -25.44
CA ASP A 181 -2.56 -6.88 -26.02
C ASP A 181 -1.23 -6.29 -25.48
N ASP A 182 -1.21 -5.04 -24.98
CA ASP A 182 0.02 -4.30 -24.60
C ASP A 182 0.38 -4.33 -23.10
N CYS A 183 -0.60 -4.28 -22.17
CA CYS A 183 -0.31 -4.28 -20.74
C CYS A 183 0.35 -5.59 -20.25
N CYS A 184 -0.12 -6.73 -20.76
CA CYS A 184 0.48 -8.04 -20.48
C CYS A 184 1.95 -8.11 -20.95
N LYS A 185 2.33 -7.39 -22.02
CA LYS A 185 3.70 -7.38 -22.55
C LYS A 185 4.65 -6.60 -21.62
N ASN A 186 4.21 -5.46 -21.09
CA ASN A 186 5.03 -4.63 -20.20
C ASN A 186 5.33 -5.31 -18.86
N ILE A 187 4.35 -6.01 -18.27
CA ILE A 187 4.56 -6.77 -17.04
C ILE A 187 5.46 -7.98 -17.31
N ALA A 188 5.23 -8.72 -18.40
CA ALA A 188 6.07 -9.87 -18.73
C ALA A 188 7.53 -9.46 -19.03
N SER A 189 7.78 -8.34 -19.72
CA SER A 189 9.14 -7.89 -20.03
C SER A 189 9.93 -7.42 -18.81
N GLU A 190 9.26 -6.77 -17.85
CA GLU A 190 9.88 -6.28 -16.62
C GLU A 190 10.26 -7.45 -15.68
N PHE A 191 9.40 -8.47 -15.58
CA PHE A 191 9.66 -9.64 -14.72
C PHE A 191 10.59 -10.70 -15.35
N VAL A 192 10.78 -10.69 -16.67
CA VAL A 192 11.80 -11.53 -17.34
C VAL A 192 13.22 -10.95 -17.18
N SER A 193 13.33 -9.69 -16.76
CA SER A 193 14.61 -8.96 -16.64
C SER A 193 15.15 -8.86 -15.20
N ILE A 194 14.46 -9.48 -14.24
CA ILE A 194 14.87 -9.62 -12.82
C ILE A 194 15.31 -11.05 -12.58
#